data_AF-F4PNB4-F1
#
_entry.id   AF-F4PNB4-F1
#
_cell.length_a   1.000
_cell.length_b   1.000
_cell.length_c   1.000
_cell.angle_alpha   90.00
_cell.angle_beta   90.00
_cell.angle_gamma   90.00
#
_symmetry.space_group_name_H-M   'P 1'
#
loop_
_entity.id
_entity.type
_entity.pdbx_description
1 polymer ?
#
loop_
_entity_poly.entity_id
_entity_poly.type
_entity_poly.pdbx_seq_one_letter_code
_entity_poly.pdbx_strand_id
1 'polypeptide(L)'
;MVPPPPTISLLFILIVSIIPLIQSQPFYDYSVDPGAQCQVYIGDLVGLTICAPYITHYNRSVYVPSTSNQQEMLQNASYYYDILSTIGGDSCKTQESFRTLCSFFFSPCIQYQSQKEHVEKVVNKCYDSTDPSLNIDLPPVDNLNTFCPHPLVYRNSSLTSRSDDLNRGYAYITNISDCLIGCPGPIFKQSQWTTFYNLLDSVSVISALASLFMLITYGILNPNRTNYETILCGQFNSIFLRSLAGVLITFGGGSRENMCPEPGRYATYHDPTCMASVRQLKILHFVIGSTILTIIMTVIITVKGKYIFLKMIMLCICWPSVDGVVDGLFWGPIGVCIGLATIMIVWTIYGIVKLTKQANVQESIIRKVVYSQAAPLYYNLVFYAIFLYNLINNRVMKFETTPPESDALVEYFNCILYAEKNGSNPDDCVVTQGPSLGNYGFFVFSVYIYGLLCLLFHAT
;
A
#
# COMPACT_ATOMS: atom_id res chain seq x y z
N MET A 1 37.01 -9.78 28.36
CA MET A 1 36.48 -9.72 26.99
C MET A 1 35.00 -10.05 27.08
N VAL A 2 34.12 -9.10 26.78
CA VAL A 2 32.67 -9.33 26.77
C VAL A 2 32.34 -9.86 25.37
N PRO A 3 31.68 -11.03 25.23
CA PRO A 3 31.29 -11.54 23.92
C PRO A 3 30.36 -10.52 23.23
N PRO A 4 30.47 -10.34 21.90
CA PRO A 4 29.55 -9.46 21.19
C PRO A 4 28.12 -9.98 21.38
N PRO A 5 27.15 -9.11 21.70
CA PRO A 5 25.79 -9.55 21.94
C PRO A 5 25.21 -10.15 20.65
N PRO A 6 24.53 -11.32 20.72
CA PRO A 6 23.98 -12.03 19.56
C PRO A 6 22.88 -11.25 18.81
N THR A 7 22.45 -10.11 19.33
CA THR A 7 21.38 -9.26 18.79
C THR A 7 21.76 -8.53 17.50
N ILE A 8 23.05 -8.23 17.28
CA ILE A 8 23.52 -7.56 16.05
C ILE A 8 23.27 -8.44 14.81
N SER A 9 23.39 -9.77 14.96
CA SER A 9 23.27 -10.69 13.83
C SER A 9 21.83 -10.81 13.33
N LEU A 10 20.84 -10.83 14.23
CA LEU A 10 19.43 -10.99 13.86
C LEU A 10 18.86 -9.71 13.22
N LEU A 11 19.30 -8.56 13.71
CA LEU A 11 18.89 -7.25 13.18
C LEU A 11 19.59 -6.91 11.86
N PHE A 12 20.85 -7.34 11.67
CA PHE A 12 21.56 -7.23 10.40
C PHE A 12 20.92 -8.12 9.32
N ILE A 13 20.49 -9.34 9.66
CA ILE A 13 19.70 -10.20 8.75
C ILE A 13 18.41 -9.51 8.35
N LEU A 14 17.71 -8.86 9.29
CA LEU A 14 16.46 -8.15 9.03
C LEU A 14 16.67 -6.93 8.11
N ILE A 15 17.71 -6.12 8.33
CA ILE A 15 18.04 -4.96 7.48
C ILE A 15 18.53 -5.40 6.09
N VAL A 16 19.41 -6.39 6.01
CA VAL A 16 19.92 -6.93 4.73
C VAL A 16 18.81 -7.61 3.93
N SER A 17 17.79 -8.17 4.59
CA SER A 17 16.62 -8.73 3.90
C SER A 17 15.68 -7.69 3.28
N ILE A 18 15.71 -6.43 3.76
CA ILE A 18 14.86 -5.34 3.27
C ILE A 18 15.47 -4.66 2.02
N ILE A 19 16.79 -4.64 1.87
CA ILE A 19 17.47 -3.96 0.76
C ILE A 19 17.10 -4.57 -0.63
N PRO A 20 17.05 -5.91 -0.82
CA PRO A 20 16.63 -6.51 -2.09
C PRO A 20 15.15 -6.24 -2.43
N LEU A 21 14.28 -6.13 -1.42
CA LEU A 21 12.86 -5.80 -1.62
C LEU A 21 12.69 -4.41 -2.24
N ILE A 22 13.51 -3.44 -1.85
CA ILE A 22 13.50 -2.07 -2.42
C ILE A 22 14.08 -2.06 -3.85
N GLN A 23 15.06 -2.91 -4.15
CA GLN A 23 15.70 -2.96 -5.48
C GLN A 23 14.94 -3.79 -6.52
N SER A 24 13.94 -4.59 -6.11
CA SER A 24 13.17 -5.46 -7.00
C SER A 24 11.97 -4.80 -7.68
N GLN A 25 11.76 -3.49 -7.51
CA GLN A 25 10.68 -2.75 -8.14
C GLN A 25 11.27 -1.86 -9.24
N PRO A 26 11.47 -2.37 -10.48
CA PRO A 26 11.83 -1.51 -11.60
C PRO A 26 10.74 -0.44 -11.74
N PHE A 27 11.16 0.81 -11.55
CA PHE A 27 10.36 2.01 -11.75
C PHE A 27 10.07 2.13 -13.25
N TYR A 28 9.05 1.42 -13.74
CA TYR A 28 8.56 1.60 -15.11
C TYR A 28 7.73 2.88 -15.13
N ASP A 29 8.41 4.01 -15.33
CA ASP A 29 7.73 5.18 -15.88
C ASP A 29 7.28 4.77 -17.29
N TYR A 30 5.98 4.56 -17.48
CA TYR A 30 5.37 4.31 -18.79
C TYR A 30 5.41 5.61 -19.63
N SER A 31 6.61 6.16 -19.82
CA SER A 31 6.88 7.15 -20.84
C SER A 31 6.56 6.49 -22.18
N VAL A 32 5.65 7.09 -22.93
CA VAL A 32 5.35 6.61 -24.27
C VAL A 32 6.58 6.85 -25.12
N ASP A 33 7.10 5.78 -25.70
CA ASP A 33 8.20 5.87 -26.64
C ASP A 33 7.75 6.67 -27.87
N PRO A 34 8.25 7.91 -28.07
CA PRO A 34 7.80 8.79 -29.14
C PRO A 34 8.27 8.31 -30.52
N GLY A 35 9.18 7.33 -30.58
CA GLY A 35 9.62 6.70 -31.82
C GLY A 35 8.94 5.36 -32.10
N ALA A 36 8.02 4.92 -31.23
CA ALA A 36 7.31 3.68 -31.45
C ALA A 36 6.42 3.75 -32.70
N GLN A 37 6.26 2.61 -33.36
CA GLN A 37 5.50 2.51 -34.60
C GLN A 37 4.47 1.41 -34.51
N CYS A 38 3.33 1.66 -35.14
CA CYS A 38 2.33 0.64 -35.41
C CYS A 38 2.67 -0.08 -36.70
N GLN A 39 3.08 -1.33 -36.58
CA GLN A 39 3.47 -2.15 -37.71
C GLN A 39 2.51 -3.33 -37.86
N VAL A 40 2.28 -3.76 -39.10
CA VAL A 40 1.51 -4.98 -39.35
C VAL A 40 2.33 -6.17 -38.82
N TYR A 41 1.69 -7.04 -38.05
CA TYR A 41 2.28 -8.23 -37.49
C TYR A 41 2.85 -9.11 -38.60
N ILE A 42 4.16 -9.38 -38.54
CA ILE A 42 4.87 -10.08 -39.62
C ILE A 42 4.60 -11.59 -39.67
N GLY A 43 3.81 -12.12 -38.72
CA GLY A 43 3.56 -13.54 -38.56
C GLY A 43 4.56 -14.21 -37.63
N ASP A 44 4.29 -15.46 -37.27
CA ASP A 44 5.24 -16.26 -36.49
C ASP A 44 6.43 -16.75 -37.35
N LEU A 45 7.47 -17.26 -36.69
CA LEU A 45 8.62 -17.89 -37.36
C LEU A 45 8.21 -19.14 -38.14
N VAL A 46 8.89 -19.42 -39.25
CA VAL A 46 8.58 -20.57 -40.12
C VAL A 46 8.69 -21.88 -39.32
N GLY A 47 7.59 -22.63 -39.27
CA GLY A 47 7.52 -23.91 -38.55
C GLY A 47 7.11 -23.81 -37.07
N LEU A 48 6.81 -22.60 -36.58
CA LEU A 48 6.38 -22.37 -35.21
C LEU A 48 5.15 -21.46 -35.22
N THR A 49 4.02 -21.90 -34.66
CA THR A 49 2.80 -21.07 -34.58
C THR A 49 2.53 -20.74 -33.12
N ILE A 50 2.96 -19.55 -32.69
CA ILE A 50 2.85 -19.07 -31.31
C ILE A 50 1.70 -18.07 -31.21
N CYS A 51 1.81 -16.94 -31.90
CA CYS A 51 0.95 -15.79 -31.69
C CYS A 51 -0.06 -15.54 -32.81
N ALA A 52 0.14 -16.12 -34.00
CA ALA A 52 -0.80 -16.00 -35.11
C ALA A 52 -2.26 -16.39 -34.76
N PRO A 53 -2.55 -17.40 -33.91
CA PRO A 53 -3.93 -17.73 -33.53
C PRO A 53 -4.59 -16.71 -32.61
N TYR A 54 -3.79 -15.91 -31.88
CA TYR A 54 -4.27 -14.99 -30.85
C TYR A 54 -4.37 -13.54 -31.35
N ILE A 55 -3.66 -13.21 -32.42
CA ILE A 55 -3.70 -11.91 -33.08
C ILE A 55 -4.81 -11.96 -34.15
N THR A 56 -6.00 -11.49 -33.78
CA THR A 56 -7.18 -11.54 -34.66
C THR A 56 -7.02 -10.63 -35.89
N HIS A 57 -7.81 -10.89 -36.94
CA HIS A 57 -7.77 -10.12 -38.19
C HIS A 57 -7.97 -8.60 -38.00
N TYR A 58 -8.64 -8.19 -36.92
CA TYR A 58 -8.91 -6.79 -36.59
C TYR A 58 -7.75 -6.10 -35.85
N ASN A 59 -6.80 -6.86 -35.29
CA ASN A 59 -5.65 -6.38 -34.53
C ASN A 59 -4.31 -6.69 -35.22
N ARG A 60 -4.27 -6.62 -36.55
CA ARG A 60 -3.02 -6.89 -37.28
C ARG A 60 -1.93 -5.85 -37.01
N SER A 61 -2.26 -4.65 -36.55
CA SER A 61 -1.24 -3.67 -36.16
C SER A 61 -0.80 -3.88 -34.72
N VAL A 62 0.48 -4.13 -34.52
CA VAL A 62 1.11 -4.31 -33.20
C VAL A 62 2.02 -3.12 -32.89
N TYR A 63 2.09 -2.78 -31.61
CA TYR A 63 2.99 -1.75 -31.11
C TYR A 63 4.43 -2.25 -31.14
N VAL A 64 5.32 -1.51 -31.80
CA VAL A 64 6.75 -1.81 -31.89
C VAL A 64 7.53 -0.62 -31.34
N PRO A 65 8.25 -0.76 -30.22
CA PRO A 65 9.03 0.34 -29.65
C PRO A 65 10.20 0.72 -30.58
N SER A 66 10.65 1.97 -30.53
CA SER A 66 11.77 2.49 -31.34
C SER A 66 13.10 1.77 -31.08
N THR A 67 13.21 1.15 -29.91
CA THR A 67 14.41 0.43 -29.45
C THR A 67 14.46 -1.03 -29.89
N SER A 68 13.39 -1.56 -30.49
CA SER A 68 13.32 -2.96 -30.92
C SER A 68 12.62 -3.09 -32.28
N ASN A 69 12.56 -4.32 -32.79
CA ASN A 69 11.82 -4.65 -34.00
C ASN A 69 11.05 -5.97 -33.81
N GLN A 70 10.06 -6.23 -34.66
CA GLN A 70 9.21 -7.41 -34.51
C GLN A 70 9.98 -8.73 -34.55
N GLN A 71 11.12 -8.80 -35.24
CA GLN A 71 11.93 -10.03 -35.32
C GLN A 71 12.55 -10.36 -33.95
N GLU A 72 13.08 -9.35 -33.26
CA GLU A 72 13.62 -9.50 -31.91
C GLU A 72 12.51 -9.81 -30.90
N MET A 73 11.35 -9.16 -31.03
CA MET A 73 10.17 -9.44 -30.19
C MET A 73 9.67 -10.87 -30.38
N LEU A 74 9.66 -11.39 -31.62
CA LEU A 74 9.34 -12.80 -31.92
C LEU A 74 10.37 -13.77 -31.35
N GLN A 75 11.67 -13.45 -31.43
CA GLN A 75 12.72 -14.26 -30.82
C GLN A 75 12.52 -14.34 -29.30
N ASN A 76 12.25 -13.21 -28.65
CA ASN A 76 11.96 -13.18 -27.22
C ASN A 76 10.69 -13.98 -26.88
N ALA A 77 9.59 -13.77 -27.62
CA ALA A 77 8.37 -14.55 -27.44
C ALA A 77 8.61 -16.06 -27.62
N SER A 78 9.40 -16.46 -28.61
CA SER A 78 9.76 -17.87 -28.84
C SER A 78 10.57 -18.47 -27.69
N TYR A 79 11.52 -17.70 -27.14
CA TYR A 79 12.31 -18.12 -25.99
C TYR A 79 11.43 -18.37 -24.76
N TYR A 80 10.49 -17.48 -24.46
CA TYR A 80 9.55 -17.66 -23.36
C TYR A 80 8.55 -18.78 -23.63
N TYR A 81 8.12 -18.95 -24.88
CA TYR A 81 7.29 -20.09 -25.29
C TYR A 81 8.02 -21.42 -25.05
N ASP A 82 9.30 -21.52 -25.39
CA ASP A 82 10.11 -22.73 -25.18
C ASP A 82 10.27 -23.04 -23.68
N ILE A 83 10.46 -22.01 -22.85
CA ILE A 83 10.49 -22.19 -21.39
C ILE A 83 9.13 -22.70 -20.89
N LEU A 84 8.03 -22.08 -21.30
CA LEU A 84 6.68 -22.47 -20.86
C LEU A 84 6.31 -23.88 -21.33
N SER A 85 6.67 -24.23 -22.56
CA SER A 85 6.35 -25.53 -23.16
C SER A 85 7.25 -26.67 -22.65
N THR A 86 8.53 -26.39 -22.36
CA THR A 86 9.51 -27.40 -21.94
C THR A 86 9.57 -27.55 -20.42
N ILE A 87 9.69 -26.43 -19.70
CA ILE A 87 9.99 -26.39 -18.26
C ILE A 87 8.74 -26.06 -17.45
N GLY A 88 7.81 -25.29 -18.01
CA GLY A 88 6.55 -24.95 -17.35
C GLY A 88 5.75 -26.19 -16.95
N GLY A 89 5.09 -26.14 -15.79
CA GLY A 89 4.12 -27.17 -15.40
C GLY A 89 2.93 -27.19 -16.36
N ASP A 90 2.18 -28.29 -16.41
CA ASP A 90 1.06 -28.45 -17.36
C ASP A 90 -0.01 -27.36 -17.21
N SER A 91 -0.17 -26.80 -16.01
CA SER A 91 -1.06 -25.65 -15.74
C SER A 91 -0.67 -24.37 -16.49
N CYS A 92 0.59 -24.23 -16.91
CA CYS A 92 1.11 -23.07 -17.64
C CYS A 92 1.15 -23.31 -19.17
N LYS A 93 0.84 -24.52 -19.62
CA LYS A 93 0.78 -24.90 -21.05
C LYS A 93 -0.63 -24.75 -21.62
N THR A 94 -1.37 -23.75 -21.14
CA THR A 94 -2.74 -23.49 -21.56
C THR A 94 -2.79 -22.45 -22.67
N GLN A 95 -3.87 -22.48 -23.45
CA GLN A 95 -4.13 -21.50 -24.49
C GLN A 95 -4.11 -20.05 -23.97
N GLU A 96 -4.60 -19.82 -22.75
CA GLU A 96 -4.62 -18.49 -22.13
C GLU A 96 -3.21 -18.02 -21.75
N SER A 97 -2.35 -18.92 -21.24
CA SER A 97 -0.96 -18.55 -20.94
C SER A 97 -0.20 -18.10 -22.19
N PHE A 98 -0.40 -18.77 -23.33
CA PHE A 98 0.19 -18.36 -24.60
C PHE A 98 -0.44 -17.10 -25.16
N ARG A 99 -1.76 -16.90 -24.97
CA ARG A 99 -2.44 -15.65 -25.32
C ARG A 99 -1.86 -14.47 -24.54
N THR A 100 -1.66 -14.61 -23.23
CA THR A 100 -1.05 -13.57 -22.38
C THR A 100 0.37 -13.26 -22.84
N LEU A 101 1.18 -14.28 -23.12
CA LEU A 101 2.53 -14.12 -23.66
C LEU A 101 2.50 -13.30 -24.95
N CYS A 102 1.60 -13.63 -25.87
CA CYS A 102 1.46 -12.91 -27.14
C CYS A 102 0.93 -11.49 -26.97
N SER A 103 0.00 -11.24 -26.04
CA SER A 103 -0.45 -9.88 -25.74
C SER A 103 0.64 -9.03 -25.10
N PHE A 104 1.58 -9.65 -24.37
CA PHE A 104 2.69 -8.96 -23.74
C PHE A 104 3.71 -8.48 -24.77
N PHE A 105 4.08 -9.33 -25.74
CA PHE A 105 5.02 -8.97 -26.79
C PHE A 105 4.35 -8.16 -27.91
N PHE A 106 3.11 -8.46 -28.27
CA PHE A 106 2.44 -7.91 -29.45
C PHE A 106 1.15 -7.19 -29.06
N SER A 107 1.29 -6.16 -28.21
CA SER A 107 0.18 -5.29 -27.83
C SER A 107 -0.47 -4.66 -29.07
N PRO A 108 -1.81 -4.58 -29.14
CA PRO A 108 -2.50 -3.96 -30.27
C PRO A 108 -2.20 -2.47 -30.34
N CYS A 109 -2.08 -1.96 -31.55
CA CYS A 109 -1.94 -0.55 -31.79
C CYS A 109 -3.27 0.20 -31.72
N ILE A 110 -3.28 1.33 -31.04
CA ILE A 110 -4.47 2.15 -30.82
C ILE A 110 -4.17 3.58 -31.30
N GLN A 111 -4.93 4.07 -32.28
CA GLN A 111 -4.79 5.46 -32.74
C GLN A 111 -5.48 6.40 -31.75
N TYR A 112 -4.74 7.37 -31.18
CA TYR A 112 -5.30 8.38 -30.29
C TYR A 112 -5.39 9.73 -31.01
N GLN A 113 -6.59 10.31 -31.08
CA GLN A 113 -6.76 11.71 -31.47
C GLN A 113 -6.67 12.60 -30.22
N SER A 114 -5.51 13.22 -30.00
CA SER A 114 -5.37 14.27 -28.97
C SER A 114 -6.12 15.52 -29.41
N GLN A 115 -7.12 15.96 -28.65
CA GLN A 115 -7.88 17.18 -28.97
C GLN A 115 -7.18 18.48 -28.56
N LYS A 116 -6.01 18.45 -27.91
CA LYS A 116 -5.27 19.67 -27.54
C LYS A 116 -3.81 19.30 -27.29
N GLU A 117 -2.96 19.64 -28.25
CA GLU A 117 -1.50 19.51 -28.25
C GLU A 117 -0.95 18.07 -28.14
N HIS A 118 0.02 17.79 -29.02
CA HIS A 118 0.69 16.52 -29.20
C HIS A 118 1.63 16.22 -28.03
N VAL A 119 1.15 15.46 -27.05
CA VAL A 119 2.00 14.61 -26.20
C VAL A 119 1.30 13.26 -26.09
N GLU A 120 1.93 12.23 -26.64
CA GLU A 120 1.44 10.85 -26.59
C GLU A 120 1.48 10.34 -25.14
N LYS A 121 0.31 9.92 -24.63
CA LYS A 121 0.20 9.15 -23.39
C LYS A 121 -0.65 7.92 -23.66
N VAL A 122 -0.10 6.74 -23.41
CA VAL A 122 -0.78 5.45 -23.56
C VAL A 122 -1.80 5.35 -22.43
N VAL A 123 -3.06 5.22 -22.81
CA VAL A 123 -4.15 4.86 -21.90
C VAL A 123 -4.84 3.66 -22.52
N ASN A 124 -4.88 2.55 -21.78
CA ASN A 124 -5.73 1.41 -22.10
C ASN A 124 -7.18 1.93 -22.13
N LYS A 125 -7.81 1.97 -23.31
CA LYS A 125 -9.25 2.10 -23.38
C LYS A 125 -9.84 0.69 -23.35
N CYS A 126 -10.67 0.46 -22.34
CA CYS A 126 -11.65 -0.61 -22.32
C CYS A 126 -12.42 -0.67 -23.65
N TYR A 127 -12.77 -1.89 -24.05
CA TYR A 127 -13.61 -2.22 -25.20
C TYR A 127 -14.73 -1.19 -25.42
N ASP A 128 -14.85 -0.72 -26.66
CA ASP A 128 -15.97 0.10 -27.10
C ASP A 128 -17.25 -0.75 -27.00
N SER A 129 -18.16 -0.35 -26.12
CA SER A 129 -19.44 -1.04 -25.83
C SER A 129 -20.43 -1.00 -27.00
N THR A 130 -19.98 -0.65 -28.20
CA THR A 130 -20.79 -0.52 -29.40
C THR A 130 -20.54 -1.63 -30.41
N ASP A 131 -19.70 -2.63 -30.12
CA ASP A 131 -19.56 -3.82 -30.97
C ASP A 131 -20.83 -4.69 -30.90
N PRO A 132 -21.65 -4.73 -31.97
CA PRO A 132 -22.90 -5.49 -31.99
C PRO A 132 -22.68 -7.02 -32.02
N SER A 133 -21.42 -7.49 -32.11
CA SER A 133 -21.09 -8.92 -32.06
C SER A 133 -20.91 -9.46 -30.64
N LEU A 134 -20.85 -8.60 -29.63
CA LEU A 134 -20.92 -8.97 -28.22
C LEU A 134 -22.33 -8.75 -27.64
N ASN A 135 -23.35 -9.18 -28.38
CA ASN A 135 -24.69 -9.38 -27.80
C ASN A 135 -24.62 -10.55 -26.82
N ILE A 136 -24.13 -10.27 -25.62
CA ILE A 136 -24.57 -10.99 -24.45
C ILE A 136 -26.05 -10.65 -24.37
N ASP A 137 -26.91 -11.59 -24.76
CA ASP A 137 -28.34 -11.56 -24.42
C ASP A 137 -28.41 -11.55 -22.88
N LEU A 138 -28.22 -10.37 -22.29
CA LEU A 138 -28.47 -10.13 -20.89
C LEU A 138 -29.97 -10.34 -20.73
N PRO A 139 -30.40 -11.18 -19.77
CA PRO A 139 -31.81 -11.37 -19.51
C PRO A 139 -32.47 -9.99 -19.31
N PRO A 140 -33.73 -9.81 -19.76
CA PRO A 140 -34.41 -8.53 -19.72
C PRO A 140 -34.28 -7.87 -18.34
N VAL A 141 -33.76 -6.65 -18.34
CA VAL A 141 -33.26 -5.87 -17.19
C VAL A 141 -34.34 -5.55 -16.15
N ASP A 142 -35.60 -5.87 -16.44
CA ASP A 142 -36.76 -5.51 -15.62
C ASP A 142 -36.82 -6.19 -14.24
N ASN A 143 -35.97 -7.19 -13.96
CA ASN A 143 -35.81 -7.82 -12.63
C ASN A 143 -34.38 -7.74 -12.03
N LEU A 144 -33.43 -7.03 -12.66
CA LEU A 144 -32.04 -6.94 -12.16
C LEU A 144 -31.88 -6.10 -10.88
N ASN A 145 -32.91 -5.33 -10.50
CA ASN A 145 -32.84 -4.41 -9.35
C ASN A 145 -33.02 -5.08 -7.98
N THR A 146 -33.04 -6.41 -7.90
CA THR A 146 -33.22 -7.12 -6.60
C THR A 146 -32.19 -8.19 -6.31
N PHE A 147 -31.29 -8.49 -7.25
CA PHE A 147 -30.30 -9.55 -7.09
C PHE A 147 -28.88 -9.01 -7.31
N CYS A 148 -28.03 -9.21 -6.30
CA CYS A 148 -26.60 -8.91 -6.38
C CYS A 148 -25.82 -10.21 -6.23
N PRO A 149 -24.98 -10.57 -7.21
CA PRO A 149 -24.20 -11.79 -7.12
C PRO A 149 -23.20 -11.70 -5.96
N HIS A 150 -23.01 -12.81 -5.26
CA HIS A 150 -21.98 -12.89 -4.23
C HIS A 150 -20.60 -12.56 -4.85
N PRO A 151 -19.71 -11.79 -4.18
CA PRO A 151 -19.76 -11.26 -2.81
C PRO A 151 -20.36 -9.84 -2.68
N LEU A 152 -21.12 -9.38 -3.67
CA LEU A 152 -21.77 -8.07 -3.62
C LEU A 152 -22.94 -8.07 -2.64
N VAL A 153 -23.21 -6.91 -2.05
CA VAL A 153 -24.28 -6.74 -1.06
C VAL A 153 -25.39 -5.91 -1.66
N TYR A 154 -26.61 -6.44 -1.68
CA TYR A 154 -27.79 -5.69 -2.14
C TYR A 154 -28.15 -4.59 -1.13
N ARG A 155 -28.36 -3.37 -1.63
CA ARG A 155 -28.89 -2.25 -0.87
C ARG A 155 -29.86 -1.45 -1.73
N ASN A 156 -31.11 -1.42 -1.30
CA ASN A 156 -32.17 -0.68 -1.97
C ASN A 156 -31.95 0.84 -1.87
N SER A 157 -31.51 1.47 -2.96
CA SER A 157 -31.27 2.92 -3.02
C SER A 157 -32.54 3.77 -3.11
N SER A 158 -33.72 3.15 -3.19
CA SER A 158 -35.01 3.87 -3.15
C SER A 158 -35.40 4.30 -1.74
N LEU A 159 -34.86 3.64 -0.71
CA LEU A 159 -35.17 3.95 0.70
C LEU A 159 -34.31 5.09 1.25
N THR A 160 -33.09 5.24 0.75
CA THR A 160 -32.11 6.22 1.22
C THR A 160 -31.46 6.89 0.01
N SER A 161 -31.33 8.22 0.05
CA SER A 161 -30.62 8.91 -1.03
C SER A 161 -29.23 8.33 -1.18
N ARG A 162 -28.87 7.98 -2.41
CA ARG A 162 -27.55 7.41 -2.73
C ARG A 162 -26.40 8.34 -2.30
N SER A 163 -26.61 9.66 -2.32
CA SER A 163 -25.65 10.63 -1.78
C SER A 163 -25.39 10.43 -0.29
N ASP A 164 -26.45 10.12 0.47
CA ASP A 164 -26.38 9.93 1.91
C ASP A 164 -25.71 8.60 2.23
N ASP A 165 -25.97 7.57 1.43
CA ASP A 165 -25.29 6.28 1.54
C ASP A 165 -23.80 6.38 1.22
N LEU A 166 -23.41 7.12 0.18
CA LEU A 166 -22.01 7.40 -0.10
C LEU A 166 -21.34 8.13 1.09
N ASN A 167 -22.04 9.08 1.72
CA ASN A 167 -21.55 9.76 2.92
C ASN A 167 -21.46 8.84 4.15
N ARG A 168 -22.30 7.81 4.22
CA ARG A 168 -22.27 6.76 5.26
C ARG A 168 -21.25 5.65 5.00
N GLY A 169 -20.57 5.68 3.86
CA GLY A 169 -19.48 4.75 3.53
C GLY A 169 -19.92 3.53 2.74
N TYR A 170 -21.11 3.52 2.14
CA TYR A 170 -21.47 2.49 1.17
C TYR A 170 -20.84 2.78 -0.19
N ALA A 171 -20.31 1.75 -0.85
CA ALA A 171 -19.67 1.88 -2.15
C ALA A 171 -20.44 1.10 -3.21
N TYR A 172 -21.30 1.79 -3.95
CA TYR A 172 -22.02 1.22 -5.08
C TYR A 172 -21.11 0.98 -6.29
N ILE A 173 -21.41 -0.04 -7.08
CA ILE A 173 -20.63 -0.44 -8.26
C ILE A 173 -20.82 0.56 -9.42
N THR A 174 -22.07 0.80 -9.80
CA THR A 174 -22.43 1.75 -10.88
C THR A 174 -23.49 2.71 -10.39
N ASN A 175 -23.62 3.89 -11.00
CA ASN A 175 -24.61 4.93 -10.67
C ASN A 175 -26.08 4.49 -10.79
N ILE A 176 -26.33 3.30 -11.36
CA ILE A 176 -27.67 2.74 -11.56
C ILE A 176 -27.93 1.44 -10.78
N SER A 177 -26.89 0.74 -10.32
CA SER A 177 -27.05 -0.52 -9.57
C SER A 177 -27.28 -0.30 -8.08
N ASP A 178 -28.15 -1.12 -7.49
CA ASP A 178 -28.35 -1.27 -6.03
C ASP A 178 -27.32 -2.21 -5.36
N CYS A 179 -26.33 -2.67 -6.12
CA CYS A 179 -25.27 -3.53 -5.60
C CYS A 179 -24.10 -2.74 -5.04
N LEU A 180 -23.67 -3.13 -3.86
CA LEU A 180 -22.53 -2.60 -3.14
C LEU A 180 -21.33 -3.54 -3.24
N ILE A 181 -20.15 -2.93 -3.25
CA ILE A 181 -18.89 -3.62 -2.99
C ILE A 181 -18.86 -4.02 -1.51
N GLY A 182 -18.53 -5.29 -1.24
CA GLY A 182 -18.39 -5.81 0.12
C GLY A 182 -17.30 -5.10 0.94
N CYS A 183 -17.41 -5.21 2.27
CA CYS A 183 -16.39 -4.75 3.22
C CYS A 183 -15.88 -5.97 4.03
N PRO A 184 -14.57 -6.28 4.03
CA PRO A 184 -13.51 -5.57 3.31
C PRO A 184 -13.65 -5.69 1.79
N GLY A 185 -12.97 -4.80 1.06
CA GLY A 185 -12.99 -4.83 -0.40
C GLY A 185 -12.40 -6.14 -0.96
N PRO A 186 -12.83 -6.59 -2.15
CA PRO A 186 -12.46 -7.88 -2.72
C PRO A 186 -11.07 -7.89 -3.39
N ILE A 187 -10.12 -7.20 -2.78
CA ILE A 187 -8.73 -7.11 -3.25
C ILE A 187 -7.94 -8.35 -2.78
N PHE A 188 -8.33 -8.91 -1.63
CA PHE A 188 -7.74 -10.11 -1.06
C PHE A 188 -8.82 -11.11 -0.68
N LYS A 189 -8.44 -12.39 -0.58
CA LYS A 189 -9.31 -13.44 -0.06
C LYS A 189 -9.66 -13.16 1.41
N GLN A 190 -10.82 -13.62 1.86
CA GLN A 190 -11.25 -13.39 3.24
C GLN A 190 -10.25 -13.92 4.30
N SER A 191 -9.56 -15.03 4.01
CA SER A 191 -8.51 -15.59 4.88
C SER A 191 -7.28 -14.68 4.98
N GLN A 192 -6.92 -13.99 3.88
CA GLN A 192 -5.84 -13.01 3.85
C GLN A 192 -6.21 -11.78 4.67
N TRP A 193 -7.43 -11.29 4.54
CA TRP A 193 -7.97 -10.20 5.37
C TRP A 193 -7.95 -10.55 6.86
N THR A 194 -8.42 -11.74 7.24
CA THR A 194 -8.39 -12.20 8.62
C THR A 194 -6.95 -12.25 9.17
N THR A 195 -6.00 -12.75 8.38
CA THR A 195 -4.59 -12.78 8.77
C THR A 195 -4.04 -11.37 8.98
N PHE A 196 -4.38 -10.45 8.09
CA PHE A 196 -3.98 -9.06 8.19
C PHE A 196 -4.54 -8.36 9.44
N TYR A 197 -5.84 -8.53 9.74
CA TYR A 197 -6.44 -7.96 10.94
C TYR A 197 -5.82 -8.52 12.22
N ASN A 198 -5.58 -9.83 12.26
CA ASN A 198 -4.91 -10.46 13.41
C ASN A 198 -3.50 -9.92 13.61
N LEU A 199 -2.74 -9.67 12.53
CA LEU A 199 -1.43 -9.04 12.61
C LEU A 199 -1.53 -7.63 13.20
N LEU A 200 -2.43 -6.80 12.68
CA LEU A 200 -2.62 -5.43 13.15
C LEU A 200 -3.00 -5.38 14.63
N ASP A 201 -4.02 -6.17 15.02
CA ASP A 201 -4.49 -6.25 16.40
C ASP A 201 -3.35 -6.70 17.34
N SER A 202 -2.63 -7.76 16.97
CA SER A 202 -1.52 -8.29 17.79
C SER A 202 -0.37 -7.29 17.95
N VAL A 203 0.10 -6.69 16.85
CA VAL A 203 1.26 -5.76 16.89
C VAL A 203 0.90 -4.49 17.67
N SER A 204 -0.35 -4.03 17.58
CA SER A 204 -0.80 -2.85 18.35
C SER A 204 -0.76 -3.11 19.86
N VAL A 205 -1.24 -4.28 20.31
CA VAL A 205 -1.21 -4.70 21.73
C VAL A 205 0.23 -4.86 22.22
N ILE A 206 1.08 -5.56 21.46
CA ILE A 206 2.49 -5.75 21.82
C ILE A 206 3.21 -4.40 21.93
N SER A 207 3.02 -3.50 20.96
CA SER A 207 3.62 -2.17 20.97
C SER A 207 3.13 -1.32 22.16
N ALA A 208 1.84 -1.39 22.48
CA ALA A 208 1.28 -0.66 23.63
C ALA A 208 1.86 -1.16 24.96
N LEU A 209 1.94 -2.48 25.17
CA LEU A 209 2.52 -3.05 26.38
C LEU A 209 4.02 -2.75 26.50
N ALA A 210 4.77 -2.86 25.39
CA ALA A 210 6.19 -2.55 25.36
C ALA A 210 6.46 -1.07 25.69
N SER A 211 5.74 -0.15 25.06
CA SER A 211 5.88 1.29 25.33
C SER A 211 5.40 1.68 26.73
N LEU A 212 4.36 1.03 27.27
CA LEU A 212 3.93 1.21 28.66
C LEU A 212 4.99 0.76 29.65
N PHE A 213 5.59 -0.41 29.44
CA PHE A 213 6.69 -0.91 30.27
C PHE A 213 7.85 0.07 30.31
N MET A 214 8.22 0.63 29.15
CA MET A 214 9.27 1.63 29.04
C MET A 214 8.91 2.93 29.76
N LEU A 215 7.65 3.39 29.67
CA LEU A 215 7.17 4.57 30.36
C LEU A 215 7.18 4.41 31.88
N ILE A 216 6.81 3.23 32.39
CA ILE A 216 6.88 2.93 33.82
C ILE A 216 8.35 2.90 34.28
N THR A 217 9.21 2.18 33.56
CA THR A 217 10.61 1.97 33.94
C THR A 217 11.42 3.26 33.91
N TYR A 218 11.37 4.01 32.80
CA TYR A 218 12.17 5.24 32.65
C TYR A 218 11.48 6.48 33.18
N GLY A 219 10.14 6.49 33.21
CA GLY A 219 9.37 7.67 33.59
C GLY A 219 8.98 7.72 35.07
N ILE A 220 8.54 6.58 35.63
CA ILE A 220 7.98 6.51 36.99
C ILE A 220 9.02 5.97 37.98
N LEU A 221 9.67 4.86 37.64
CA LEU A 221 10.57 4.14 38.56
C LEU A 221 11.98 4.76 38.65
N ASN A 222 12.38 5.60 37.69
CA ASN A 222 13.68 6.29 37.73
C ASN A 222 13.54 7.70 38.36
N PRO A 223 13.86 7.88 39.66
CA PRO A 223 13.74 9.17 40.34
C PRO A 223 14.78 10.19 39.85
N ASN A 224 15.92 9.73 39.31
CA ASN A 224 17.06 10.56 38.90
C ASN A 224 17.16 10.66 37.38
N ARG A 225 16.02 10.90 36.72
CA ARG A 225 15.93 11.01 35.27
C ARG A 225 16.78 12.15 34.73
N THR A 226 17.57 11.86 33.71
CA THR A 226 18.33 12.83 32.93
C THR A 226 17.42 13.58 31.95
N ASN A 227 17.93 14.68 31.38
CA ASN A 227 17.22 15.40 30.31
C ASN A 227 16.97 14.50 29.09
N TYR A 228 17.89 13.59 28.77
CA TYR A 228 17.74 12.62 27.70
C TYR A 228 16.59 11.64 27.97
N GLU A 229 16.55 11.05 29.16
CA GLU A 229 15.47 10.14 29.56
C GLU A 229 14.11 10.83 29.60
N THR A 230 14.07 12.12 29.93
CA THR A 230 12.84 12.92 29.88
C THR A 230 12.31 13.05 28.44
N ILE A 231 13.19 13.32 27.47
CA ILE A 231 12.82 13.36 26.04
C ILE A 231 12.35 11.97 25.58
N LEU A 232 13.06 10.93 25.98
CA LEU A 232 12.75 9.54 25.63
C LEU A 232 11.39 9.11 26.20
N CYS A 233 11.07 9.47 27.44
CA CYS A 233 9.74 9.25 28.03
C CYS A 233 8.64 9.97 27.24
N GLY A 234 8.93 11.17 26.74
CA GLY A 234 8.02 11.89 25.84
C GLY A 234 7.75 11.10 24.55
N GLN A 235 8.78 10.51 23.96
CA GLN A 235 8.65 9.65 22.78
C GLN A 235 7.84 8.38 23.09
N PHE A 236 8.14 7.68 24.19
CA PHE A 236 7.43 6.47 24.61
C PHE A 236 5.95 6.75 24.89
N ASN A 237 5.64 7.89 25.50
CA ASN A 237 4.26 8.31 25.69
C ASN A 237 3.56 8.45 24.33
N SER A 238 4.13 9.15 23.36
CA SER A 238 3.53 9.27 22.02
C SER A 238 3.29 7.93 21.34
N ILE A 239 4.26 7.00 21.44
CA ILE A 239 4.15 5.64 20.88
C ILE A 239 3.06 4.83 21.60
N PHE A 240 3.00 4.92 22.93
CA PHE A 240 2.00 4.26 23.76
C PHE A 240 0.61 4.74 23.38
N LEU A 241 0.39 6.05 23.32
CA LEU A 241 -0.89 6.65 22.98
C LEU A 241 -1.38 6.24 21.59
N ARG A 242 -0.49 6.22 20.58
CA ARG A 242 -0.81 5.71 19.24
C ARG A 242 -1.16 4.22 19.26
N SER A 243 -0.41 3.42 20.01
CA SER A 243 -0.64 1.97 20.08
C SER A 243 -1.91 1.63 20.88
N LEU A 244 -2.22 2.43 21.91
CA LEU A 244 -3.43 2.33 22.72
C LEU A 244 -4.69 2.53 21.89
N ALA A 245 -4.66 3.42 20.88
CA ALA A 245 -5.77 3.55 19.95
C ALA A 245 -6.04 2.23 19.19
N GLY A 246 -4.99 1.53 18.77
CA GLY A 246 -5.10 0.18 18.18
C GLY A 246 -5.66 -0.84 19.17
N VAL A 247 -5.18 -0.83 20.42
CA VAL A 247 -5.69 -1.69 21.50
C VAL A 247 -7.19 -1.49 21.73
N LEU A 248 -7.67 -0.25 21.75
CA LEU A 248 -9.08 0.04 21.92
C LEU A 248 -9.93 -0.45 20.75
N ILE A 249 -9.42 -0.41 19.53
CA ILE A 249 -10.06 -1.03 18.36
C ILE A 249 -10.11 -2.55 18.53
N THR A 250 -9.00 -3.17 18.93
CA THR A 250 -8.93 -4.61 19.17
C THR A 250 -9.94 -5.07 20.23
N PHE A 251 -10.07 -4.36 21.36
CA PHE A 251 -11.05 -4.69 22.40
C PHE A 251 -12.49 -4.26 22.06
N GLY A 252 -12.67 -3.31 21.14
CA GLY A 252 -13.97 -2.84 20.67
C GLY A 252 -14.63 -3.73 19.61
N GLY A 253 -14.29 -5.02 19.54
CA GLY A 253 -14.79 -5.96 18.52
C GLY A 253 -13.77 -6.33 17.44
N GLY A 254 -12.54 -5.83 17.53
CA GLY A 254 -11.46 -6.14 16.59
C GLY A 254 -11.40 -5.17 15.41
N SER A 255 -10.29 -5.21 14.69
CA SER A 255 -10.06 -4.35 13.53
C SER A 255 -11.07 -4.55 12.40
N ARG A 256 -11.60 -5.78 12.23
CA ARG A 256 -12.59 -6.11 11.20
C ARG A 256 -13.93 -5.41 11.43
N GLU A 257 -14.53 -5.59 12.60
CA GLU A 257 -15.86 -5.04 12.93
C GLU A 257 -15.85 -3.51 12.98
N ASN A 258 -14.72 -2.92 13.43
CA ASN A 258 -14.57 -1.47 13.45
C ASN A 258 -14.39 -0.85 12.06
N MET A 259 -13.81 -1.59 11.11
CA MET A 259 -13.65 -1.16 9.73
C MET A 259 -14.94 -1.32 8.92
N CYS A 260 -15.70 -2.39 9.20
CA CYS A 260 -16.92 -2.78 8.48
C CYS A 260 -18.09 -2.90 9.47
N PRO A 261 -18.67 -1.77 9.93
CA PRO A 261 -19.73 -1.80 10.95
C PRO A 261 -21.01 -2.49 10.46
N GLU A 262 -21.23 -2.49 9.14
CA GLU A 262 -22.35 -3.19 8.49
C GLU A 262 -21.86 -3.85 7.18
N PRO A 263 -22.54 -4.91 6.69
CA PRO A 263 -22.20 -5.52 5.40
C PRO A 263 -22.23 -4.51 4.25
N GLY A 264 -21.12 -4.41 3.51
CA GLY A 264 -20.99 -3.49 2.37
C GLY A 264 -20.82 -2.02 2.75
N ARG A 265 -20.66 -1.70 4.04
CA ARG A 265 -20.41 -0.36 4.56
C ARG A 265 -19.01 -0.27 5.16
N TYR A 266 -18.22 0.69 4.69
CA TYR A 266 -16.98 1.10 5.37
C TYR A 266 -17.33 2.09 6.49
N ALA A 267 -16.63 2.03 7.61
CA ALA A 267 -16.81 3.04 8.65
C ALA A 267 -16.46 4.45 8.11
N THR A 268 -17.13 5.48 8.63
CA THR A 268 -16.87 6.88 8.28
C THR A 268 -16.86 7.78 9.50
N TYR A 269 -16.66 9.08 9.33
CA TYR A 269 -16.77 10.06 10.42
C TYR A 269 -18.13 10.05 11.16
N HIS A 270 -19.15 9.38 10.63
CA HIS A 270 -20.42 9.18 11.32
C HIS A 270 -20.34 8.08 12.38
N ASP A 271 -19.37 7.17 12.29
CA ASP A 271 -19.17 6.09 13.24
C ASP A 271 -18.38 6.56 14.47
N PRO A 272 -18.89 6.33 15.68
CA PRO A 272 -18.25 6.82 16.90
C PRO A 272 -16.88 6.17 17.13
N THR A 273 -16.69 4.93 16.70
CA THR A 273 -15.41 4.19 16.79
C THR A 273 -14.35 4.82 15.89
N CYS A 274 -14.73 5.12 14.65
CA CYS A 274 -13.91 5.87 13.70
C CYS A 274 -13.48 7.23 14.27
N MET A 275 -14.44 8.03 14.75
CA MET A 275 -14.15 9.35 15.32
C MET A 275 -13.36 9.29 16.63
N ALA A 276 -13.58 8.27 17.45
CA ALA A 276 -12.82 8.07 18.67
C ALA A 276 -11.33 7.82 18.37
N SER A 277 -11.02 7.04 17.32
CA SER A 277 -9.62 6.80 16.90
C SER A 277 -8.91 8.09 16.48
N VAL A 278 -9.61 9.03 15.83
CA VAL A 278 -9.08 10.34 15.42
C VAL A 278 -8.94 11.30 16.61
N ARG A 279 -9.82 11.20 17.61
CA ARG A 279 -9.91 12.17 18.72
C ARG A 279 -8.96 11.88 19.88
N GLN A 280 -8.33 10.71 19.92
CA GLN A 280 -7.52 10.27 21.05
C GLN A 280 -6.08 10.80 21.00
N LEU A 281 -5.86 11.98 21.60
CA LEU A 281 -5.05 12.19 22.82
C LEU A 281 -4.37 13.56 22.90
N LYS A 282 -4.66 14.26 24.01
CA LYS A 282 -4.06 15.54 24.45
C LYS A 282 -3.49 15.38 25.86
N ILE A 283 -2.17 15.46 26.08
CA ILE A 283 -1.52 15.54 27.43
C ILE A 283 -0.14 16.18 27.27
N LEU A 284 0.42 17.09 28.09
CA LEU A 284 0.03 18.49 28.43
C LEU A 284 1.28 19.43 28.50
N HIS A 285 2.56 19.01 28.59
CA HIS A 285 3.63 20.00 28.88
C HIS A 285 4.90 20.01 27.99
N PHE A 286 5.30 18.92 27.33
CA PHE A 286 6.18 18.97 26.12
C PHE A 286 5.35 19.09 24.82
N VAL A 287 4.05 19.15 25.05
CA VAL A 287 2.91 19.01 24.16
C VAL A 287 2.43 20.38 23.75
N ILE A 288 2.65 21.45 24.49
CA ILE A 288 2.09 22.75 24.08
C ILE A 288 2.57 23.15 22.66
N GLY A 289 3.86 23.01 22.32
CA GLY A 289 4.34 23.30 20.96
C GLY A 289 3.89 22.29 19.89
N SER A 290 4.23 20.99 20.06
CA SER A 290 3.87 19.96 19.06
C SER A 290 2.37 19.71 19.00
N THR A 291 1.66 19.92 20.11
CA THR A 291 0.21 19.75 20.23
C THR A 291 -0.55 21.00 19.89
N ILE A 292 0.00 22.23 19.94
CA ILE A 292 -0.62 23.34 19.21
C ILE A 292 -0.57 23.03 17.71
N LEU A 293 0.59 22.63 17.17
CA LEU A 293 0.68 22.24 15.76
C LEU A 293 -0.26 21.06 15.45
N THR A 294 -0.25 20.00 16.26
CA THR A 294 -1.12 18.83 16.09
C THR A 294 -2.58 19.20 16.26
N ILE A 295 -2.96 20.07 17.20
CA ILE A 295 -4.33 20.55 17.37
C ILE A 295 -4.75 21.37 16.16
N ILE A 296 -3.92 22.30 15.69
CA ILE A 296 -4.21 23.10 14.50
C ILE A 296 -4.41 22.18 13.31
N MET A 297 -3.50 21.25 13.06
CA MET A 297 -3.63 20.27 11.97
C MET A 297 -4.88 19.39 12.16
N THR A 298 -5.13 18.87 13.36
CA THR A 298 -6.32 18.05 13.67
C THR A 298 -7.61 18.84 13.46
N VAL A 299 -7.66 20.11 13.86
CA VAL A 299 -8.83 20.98 13.67
C VAL A 299 -9.02 21.28 12.19
N ILE A 300 -7.95 21.61 11.45
CA ILE A 300 -8.03 21.83 10.00
C ILE A 300 -8.54 20.57 9.29
N ILE A 301 -7.99 19.41 9.63
CA ILE A 301 -8.42 18.12 9.08
C ILE A 301 -9.88 17.83 9.50
N THR A 302 -10.29 18.17 10.72
CA THR A 302 -11.67 17.92 11.19
C THR A 302 -12.70 18.84 10.53
N VAL A 303 -12.33 20.09 10.28
CA VAL A 303 -13.24 21.08 9.67
C VAL A 303 -13.33 20.90 8.16
N LYS A 304 -12.21 20.55 7.49
CA LYS A 304 -12.14 20.46 6.03
C LYS A 304 -12.17 19.04 5.48
N GLY A 305 -11.81 18.05 6.29
CA GLY A 305 -11.70 16.67 5.88
C GLY A 305 -13.05 15.97 5.93
N LYS A 306 -13.47 15.43 4.79
CA LYS A 306 -14.40 14.30 4.78
C LYS A 306 -13.56 13.07 5.18
N TYR A 307 -13.81 12.49 6.36
CA TYR A 307 -13.12 11.26 6.75
C TYR A 307 -13.91 10.05 6.26
N ILE A 308 -13.32 9.30 5.36
CA ILE A 308 -13.87 8.04 4.91
C ILE A 308 -12.77 7.03 5.22
N PHE A 309 -13.09 5.84 5.75
CA PHE A 309 -12.10 4.77 5.71
C PHE A 309 -11.63 4.64 4.26
N LEU A 310 -10.38 5.02 4.01
CA LEU A 310 -9.90 5.16 2.64
C LEU A 310 -10.02 3.79 2.01
N LYS A 311 -10.83 3.71 0.94
CA LYS A 311 -11.29 2.48 0.27
C LYS A 311 -10.16 1.53 -0.15
N MET A 312 -8.91 2.01 -0.10
CA MET A 312 -7.71 1.40 -0.63
C MET A 312 -6.48 1.44 0.31
N ILE A 313 -6.51 2.25 1.39
CA ILE A 313 -5.42 2.28 2.39
C ILE A 313 -5.90 1.56 3.63
N MET A 314 -5.47 0.30 3.69
CA MET A 314 -5.75 -0.78 4.64
C MET A 314 -5.34 -0.49 6.11
N LEU A 315 -5.21 0.77 6.53
CA LEU A 315 -5.06 1.08 7.95
C LEU A 315 -6.45 1.05 8.58
N CYS A 316 -6.66 0.26 9.65
CA CYS A 316 -7.90 0.31 10.45
C CYS A 316 -8.05 1.61 11.27
N ILE A 317 -7.43 2.71 10.82
CA ILE A 317 -7.58 4.05 11.36
C ILE A 317 -8.36 4.88 10.36
N CYS A 318 -9.33 5.65 10.83
CA CYS A 318 -10.02 6.60 9.98
C CYS A 318 -9.09 7.68 9.45
N TRP A 319 -8.99 7.74 8.13
CA TRP A 319 -8.06 8.60 7.42
C TRP A 319 -8.83 9.66 6.60
N PRO A 320 -8.29 10.87 6.41
CA PRO A 320 -8.94 11.85 5.53
C PRO A 320 -8.92 11.34 4.08
N SER A 321 -10.05 11.38 3.37
CA SER A 321 -10.13 10.82 2.01
C SER A 321 -9.60 11.76 0.92
N VAL A 322 -9.31 13.01 1.27
CA VAL A 322 -8.90 14.04 0.31
C VAL A 322 -7.39 14.04 0.18
N ASP A 323 -6.90 13.46 -0.91
CA ASP A 323 -5.47 13.27 -1.20
C ASP A 323 -4.59 14.51 -0.95
N GLY A 324 -5.05 15.69 -1.38
CA GLY A 324 -4.29 16.94 -1.17
C GLY A 324 -4.17 17.35 0.30
N VAL A 325 -5.18 17.03 1.12
CA VAL A 325 -5.19 17.33 2.56
C VAL A 325 -4.26 16.37 3.30
N VAL A 326 -4.30 15.09 2.95
CA VAL A 326 -3.42 14.05 3.53
C VAL A 326 -1.96 14.35 3.21
N ASP A 327 -1.66 14.57 1.94
CA ASP A 327 -0.29 14.82 1.50
C ASP A 327 0.28 16.10 2.11
N GLY A 328 -0.51 17.16 2.18
CA GLY A 328 -0.08 18.44 2.71
C GLY A 328 0.06 18.45 4.23
N LEU A 329 -0.93 17.92 4.97
CA LEU A 329 -1.00 18.07 6.42
C LEU A 329 -0.37 16.93 7.21
N PHE A 330 -0.30 15.71 6.64
CA PHE A 330 0.32 14.56 7.29
C PHE A 330 1.72 14.30 6.73
N TRP A 331 1.82 14.03 5.42
CA TRP A 331 3.11 13.64 4.81
C TRP A 331 4.08 14.81 4.63
N GLY A 332 3.57 16.02 4.40
CA GLY A 332 4.39 17.24 4.30
C GLY A 332 5.26 17.46 5.54
N PRO A 333 4.69 17.56 6.75
CA PRO A 333 5.47 17.68 7.99
C PRO A 333 6.44 16.52 8.21
N ILE A 334 6.03 15.27 7.93
CA ILE A 334 6.91 14.09 8.04
C ILE A 334 8.13 14.25 7.11
N GLY A 335 7.91 14.67 5.86
CA GLY A 335 8.99 14.92 4.91
C GLY A 335 9.97 15.99 5.40
N VAL A 336 9.47 17.09 5.96
CA VAL A 336 10.32 18.14 6.58
C VAL A 336 11.11 17.59 7.77
N CYS A 337 10.47 16.82 8.64
CA CYS A 337 11.14 16.18 9.78
C CYS A 337 12.25 15.21 9.34
N ILE A 338 12.02 14.40 8.30
CA ILE A 338 13.03 13.51 7.72
C ILE A 338 14.19 14.33 7.13
N GLY A 339 13.92 15.42 6.43
CA GLY A 339 14.95 16.33 5.92
C GLY A 339 15.83 16.90 7.04
N LEU A 340 15.22 17.44 8.10
CA LEU A 340 15.95 17.94 9.27
C LEU A 340 16.71 16.84 10.01
N ALA A 341 16.11 15.66 10.18
CA ALA A 341 16.77 14.51 10.81
C ALA A 341 18.02 14.08 10.02
N THR A 342 17.97 14.13 8.68
CA THR A 342 19.13 13.83 7.83
C THR A 342 20.29 14.77 8.14
N ILE A 343 20.03 16.08 8.22
CA ILE A 343 21.04 17.09 8.55
C ILE A 343 21.63 16.82 9.95
N MET A 344 20.78 16.53 10.93
CA MET A 344 21.22 16.27 12.31
C MET A 344 22.04 14.98 12.44
N ILE A 345 21.67 13.92 11.73
CA ILE A 345 22.43 12.65 11.69
C ILE A 345 23.82 12.90 11.09
N VAL A 346 23.90 13.59 9.95
CA VAL A 346 25.18 13.91 9.30
C VAL A 346 26.05 14.78 10.21
N TRP A 347 25.48 15.79 10.86
CA TRP A 347 26.21 16.63 11.81
C TRP A 347 26.71 15.82 13.02
N THR A 348 25.89 14.91 13.54
CA THR A 348 26.30 14.03 14.65
C THR A 348 27.49 13.15 14.26
N ILE A 349 27.43 12.52 13.08
CA ILE A 349 28.55 11.71 12.54
C ILE A 349 29.81 12.56 12.37
N TYR A 350 29.68 13.75 11.78
CA TYR A 350 30.79 14.69 11.62
C TYR A 350 31.40 15.09 12.98
N GLY A 351 30.57 15.35 13.98
CA GLY A 351 30.99 15.67 15.35
C GLY A 351 31.80 14.53 15.98
N ILE A 352 31.33 13.28 15.86
CA ILE A 352 32.04 12.09 16.36
C ILE A 352 33.39 11.95 15.66
N VAL A 353 33.45 12.09 14.33
CA VAL A 353 34.70 12.00 13.55
C VAL A 353 35.67 13.12 13.95
N LYS A 354 35.18 14.35 14.11
CA LYS A 354 35.99 15.50 14.53
C LYS A 354 36.57 15.31 15.93
N LEU A 355 35.76 14.88 16.90
CA LEU A 355 36.21 14.59 18.26
C LEU A 355 37.28 13.49 18.27
N THR A 356 37.09 12.46 17.45
CA THR A 356 38.07 11.35 17.32
C THR A 356 39.40 11.83 16.76
N LYS A 357 39.40 12.79 15.82
CA LYS A 357 40.64 13.35 15.23
C LYS A 357 41.34 14.36 16.14
N GLN A 358 40.59 15.16 16.91
CA GLN A 358 41.16 16.21 17.75
C GLN A 358 41.62 15.71 19.12
N ALA A 359 41.05 14.61 19.60
CA ALA A 359 41.43 14.00 20.84
C ALA A 359 42.77 13.26 20.66
N ASN A 360 43.88 13.91 21.03
CA ASN A 360 45.17 13.26 21.28
C ASN A 360 45.12 12.45 22.61
N VAL A 361 43.96 11.87 22.90
CA VAL A 361 43.55 11.29 24.17
C VAL A 361 43.70 9.78 24.08
N GLN A 362 44.00 9.16 25.22
CA GLN A 362 44.10 7.72 25.39
C GLN A 362 42.92 6.98 24.72
N GLU A 363 43.23 6.02 23.86
CA GLU A 363 42.28 5.24 23.03
C GLU A 363 41.10 4.66 23.84
N SER A 364 41.35 4.33 25.12
CA SER A 364 40.36 3.79 26.05
C SER A 364 39.19 4.75 26.32
N ILE A 365 39.42 6.07 26.36
CA ILE A 365 38.38 7.08 26.59
C ILE A 365 37.57 7.28 25.32
N ILE A 366 38.24 7.38 24.17
CA ILE A 366 37.59 7.52 22.86
C ILE A 366 36.65 6.34 22.62
N ARG A 367 37.10 5.10 22.89
CA ARG A 367 36.27 3.90 22.72
C ARG A 367 35.00 3.95 23.58
N LYS A 368 35.09 4.43 24.83
CA LYS A 368 33.91 4.57 25.71
C LYS A 368 32.94 5.63 25.19
N VAL A 369 33.45 6.79 24.75
CA VAL A 369 32.62 7.87 24.21
C VAL A 369 31.94 7.43 22.91
N VAL A 370 32.68 6.85 21.97
CA VAL A 370 32.14 6.36 20.70
C VAL A 370 31.10 5.27 20.96
N TYR A 371 31.36 4.31 21.84
CA TYR A 371 30.41 3.26 22.17
C TYR A 371 29.13 3.82 22.81
N SER A 372 29.26 4.83 23.69
CA SER A 372 28.10 5.51 24.31
C SER A 372 27.26 6.31 23.31
N GLN A 373 27.84 6.80 22.22
CA GLN A 373 27.12 7.56 21.18
C GLN A 373 26.61 6.67 20.03
N ALA A 374 27.23 5.50 19.84
CA ALA A 374 26.87 4.57 18.76
C ALA A 374 25.45 4.01 18.92
N ALA A 375 25.05 3.65 20.15
CA ALA A 375 23.71 3.09 20.39
C ALA A 375 22.58 4.11 20.09
N PRO A 376 22.60 5.36 20.59
CA PRO A 376 21.62 6.38 20.22
C PRO A 376 21.64 6.72 18.73
N LEU A 377 22.81 6.79 18.10
CA LEU A 377 22.92 7.04 16.66
C LEU A 377 22.26 5.91 15.85
N TYR A 378 22.53 4.67 16.22
CA TYR A 378 21.95 3.51 15.56
C TYR A 378 20.42 3.44 15.73
N TYR A 379 19.92 3.71 16.93
CA TYR A 379 18.49 3.86 17.21
C TYR A 379 17.84 4.90 16.29
N ASN A 380 18.45 6.08 16.18
CA ASN A 380 17.95 7.16 15.31
C ASN A 380 17.98 6.75 13.82
N LEU A 381 19.01 6.04 13.37
CA LEU A 381 19.10 5.54 11.99
C LEU A 381 18.00 4.52 11.68
N VAL A 382 17.68 3.61 12.60
CA VAL A 382 16.58 2.65 12.42
C VAL A 382 15.24 3.37 12.34
N PHE A 383 14.96 4.30 13.25
CA PHE A 383 13.73 5.10 13.20
C PHE A 383 13.63 5.91 11.91
N TYR A 384 14.73 6.56 11.51
CA TYR A 384 14.83 7.30 10.26
C TYR A 384 14.50 6.43 9.05
N ALA A 385 15.09 5.22 8.96
CA ALA A 385 14.86 4.29 7.87
C ALA A 385 13.39 3.85 7.79
N ILE A 386 12.74 3.61 8.94
CA ILE A 386 11.32 3.22 8.98
C ILE A 386 10.42 4.38 8.53
N PHE A 387 10.68 5.61 8.99
CA PHE A 387 9.92 6.78 8.53
C PHE A 387 10.11 7.04 7.04
N LEU A 388 11.34 6.90 6.54
CA LEU A 388 11.65 7.02 5.12
C LEU A 388 10.94 5.93 4.31
N TYR A 389 10.96 4.68 4.78
CA TYR A 389 10.22 3.57 4.17
C TYR A 389 8.72 3.90 4.09
N ASN A 390 8.11 4.34 5.19
CA ASN A 390 6.69 4.68 5.23
C ASN A 390 6.34 5.81 4.25
N LEU A 391 7.21 6.83 4.14
CA LEU A 391 7.02 7.94 3.20
C LEU A 391 7.13 7.45 1.75
N ILE A 392 8.16 6.65 1.41
CA ILE A 392 8.37 6.11 0.06
C ILE A 392 7.21 5.19 -0.30
N ASN A 393 6.86 4.24 0.56
CA ASN A 393 5.79 3.30 0.31
C ASN A 393 4.46 4.03 0.09
N ASN A 394 4.13 5.04 0.90
CA ASN A 394 2.93 5.83 0.67
C ASN A 394 2.92 6.51 -0.72
N ARG A 395 4.07 6.99 -1.21
CA ARG A 395 4.17 7.55 -2.56
C ARG A 395 3.99 6.48 -3.63
N VAL A 396 4.65 5.34 -3.50
CA VAL A 396 4.51 4.20 -4.42
C VAL A 396 3.06 3.75 -4.51
N MET A 397 2.42 3.51 -3.37
CA MET A 397 1.02 3.09 -3.30
C MET A 397 0.11 4.10 -4.00
N LYS A 398 0.32 5.40 -3.79
CA LYS A 398 -0.47 6.44 -4.46
C LYS A 398 -0.30 6.45 -5.98
N PHE A 399 0.91 6.20 -6.47
CA PHE A 399 1.17 6.11 -7.92
C PHE A 399 0.52 4.87 -8.54
N GLU A 400 0.57 3.73 -7.84
CA GLU A 400 -0.07 2.50 -8.30
C GLU A 400 -1.60 2.61 -8.33
N THR A 401 -2.22 3.39 -7.45
CA THR A 401 -3.69 3.45 -7.32
C THR A 401 -4.38 4.49 -8.20
N THR A 402 -3.68 5.44 -8.85
CA THR A 402 -4.35 6.64 -9.41
C THR A 402 -4.86 6.59 -10.86
N PRO A 403 -4.62 5.55 -11.69
CA PRO A 403 -5.62 5.25 -12.74
C PRO A 403 -6.03 3.79 -13.07
N PRO A 404 -5.38 2.67 -12.67
CA PRO A 404 -5.83 1.33 -13.09
C PRO A 404 -7.03 0.78 -12.29
N GLU A 405 -7.51 1.50 -11.26
CA GLU A 405 -8.60 1.02 -10.40
C GLU A 405 -9.90 0.75 -11.16
N SER A 406 -10.24 1.56 -12.19
CA SER A 406 -11.46 1.30 -12.96
C SER A 406 -11.37 -0.01 -13.72
N ASP A 407 -10.21 -0.30 -14.31
CA ASP A 407 -10.04 -1.43 -15.21
C ASP A 407 -9.93 -2.74 -14.42
N ALA A 408 -9.17 -2.73 -13.32
CA ALA A 408 -9.04 -3.88 -12.43
C ALA A 408 -10.36 -4.22 -11.72
N LEU A 409 -11.16 -3.21 -11.36
CA LEU A 409 -12.51 -3.43 -10.84
C LEU A 409 -13.44 -3.99 -11.93
N VAL A 410 -13.39 -3.48 -13.15
CA VAL A 410 -14.18 -4.01 -14.27
C VAL A 410 -13.82 -5.46 -14.56
N GLU A 411 -12.53 -5.82 -14.58
CA GLU A 411 -12.07 -7.21 -14.73
C GLU A 411 -12.62 -8.10 -13.62
N TYR A 412 -12.55 -7.64 -12.37
CA TYR A 412 -13.11 -8.35 -11.22
C TYR A 412 -14.63 -8.58 -11.35
N PHE A 413 -15.40 -7.58 -11.76
CA PHE A 413 -16.85 -7.74 -11.95
C PHE A 413 -17.17 -8.68 -13.12
N ASN A 414 -16.42 -8.60 -14.21
CA ASN A 414 -16.56 -9.53 -15.33
C ASN A 414 -16.27 -10.97 -14.89
N CYS A 415 -15.28 -11.18 -14.03
CA CYS A 415 -15.00 -12.48 -13.44
C CYS A 415 -16.19 -13.00 -12.62
N ILE A 416 -16.78 -12.18 -11.74
CA ILE A 416 -17.95 -12.60 -10.94
C ILE A 416 -19.11 -13.03 -11.84
N LEU A 417 -19.47 -12.20 -12.81
CA LEU A 417 -20.58 -12.47 -13.72
C LEU A 417 -20.34 -13.75 -14.53
N TYR A 418 -19.10 -13.98 -14.95
CA TYR A 418 -18.70 -15.19 -15.66
C TYR A 418 -18.75 -16.44 -14.75
N ALA A 419 -18.26 -16.32 -13.51
CA ALA A 419 -18.26 -17.40 -12.54
C ALA A 419 -19.70 -17.85 -12.22
N GLU A 420 -20.60 -16.90 -11.97
CA GLU A 420 -22.01 -17.18 -11.72
C GLU A 420 -22.69 -17.87 -12.91
N LYS A 421 -22.46 -17.36 -14.14
CA LYS A 421 -23.03 -17.96 -15.36
C LYS A 421 -22.61 -19.42 -15.56
N ASN A 422 -21.39 -19.76 -15.16
CA ASN A 422 -20.82 -21.10 -15.34
C ASN A 422 -20.95 -22.02 -14.12
N GLY A 423 -21.53 -21.54 -13.01
CA GLY A 423 -21.61 -22.30 -11.76
C GLY A 423 -20.28 -22.45 -11.02
N SER A 424 -19.27 -21.63 -11.35
CA SER A 424 -18.02 -21.53 -10.59
C SER A 424 -18.22 -20.65 -9.35
N ASN A 425 -17.35 -20.79 -8.34
CA ASN A 425 -17.44 -19.99 -7.12
C ASN A 425 -17.00 -18.54 -7.39
N PRO A 426 -17.86 -17.51 -7.22
CA PRO A 426 -17.49 -16.11 -7.39
C PRO A 426 -16.39 -15.63 -6.42
N ASP A 427 -16.21 -16.29 -5.27
CA ASP A 427 -15.17 -15.94 -4.29
C ASP A 427 -13.74 -16.17 -4.78
N ASP A 428 -13.57 -16.95 -5.86
CA ASP A 428 -12.27 -17.16 -6.47
C ASP A 428 -11.85 -15.98 -7.36
N CYS A 429 -12.78 -15.10 -7.71
CA CYS A 429 -12.46 -13.85 -8.37
C CYS A 429 -11.76 -12.91 -7.38
N VAL A 430 -10.55 -12.47 -7.73
CA VAL A 430 -9.78 -11.50 -6.96
C VAL A 430 -9.25 -10.44 -7.91
N VAL A 431 -9.10 -9.21 -7.43
CA VAL A 431 -8.45 -8.15 -8.19
C VAL A 431 -6.99 -8.55 -8.39
N THR A 432 -6.61 -8.87 -9.63
CA THR A 432 -5.25 -9.33 -9.98
C THR A 432 -4.22 -8.20 -9.92
N GLN A 433 -4.67 -6.97 -10.18
CA GLN A 433 -3.86 -5.76 -10.17
C GLN A 433 -4.10 -4.98 -8.87
N GLY A 434 -3.38 -5.35 -7.83
CA GLY A 434 -3.38 -4.64 -6.56
C GLY A 434 -2.04 -4.80 -5.84
N PRO A 435 -1.73 -3.93 -4.86
CA PRO A 435 -0.49 -4.07 -4.12
C PRO A 435 -0.49 -5.37 -3.33
N SER A 436 0.66 -6.03 -3.26
CA SER A 436 0.75 -7.31 -2.55
C SER A 436 0.36 -7.15 -1.07
N LEU A 437 -0.33 -8.16 -0.52
CA LEU A 437 -0.66 -8.23 0.91
C LEU A 437 0.58 -8.05 1.80
N GLY A 438 1.73 -8.55 1.35
CA GLY A 438 3.01 -8.40 2.04
C GLY A 438 3.44 -6.94 2.17
N ASN A 439 3.30 -6.14 1.11
CA ASN A 439 3.64 -4.72 1.16
C ASN A 439 2.73 -3.95 2.13
N TYR A 440 1.42 -4.18 2.07
CA TYR A 440 0.46 -3.59 3.02
C TYR A 440 0.72 -4.03 4.46
N GLY A 441 0.92 -5.33 4.68
CA GLY A 441 1.20 -5.91 5.99
C GLY A 441 2.47 -5.32 6.59
N PHE A 442 3.53 -5.16 5.79
CA PHE A 442 4.78 -4.57 6.25
C PHE A 442 4.64 -3.07 6.54
N PHE A 443 3.89 -2.31 5.74
CA PHE A 443 3.59 -0.90 6.02
C PHE A 443 2.82 -0.71 7.32
N VAL A 444 1.83 -1.55 7.59
CA VAL A 444 1.11 -1.51 8.87
C VAL A 444 2.04 -1.92 10.02
N PHE A 445 2.80 -2.99 9.84
CA PHE A 445 3.77 -3.44 10.81
C PHE A 445 4.79 -2.35 11.15
N SER A 446 5.37 -1.68 10.15
CA SER A 446 6.35 -0.61 10.32
C SER A 446 5.78 0.61 11.04
N VAL A 447 4.51 0.91 10.86
CA VAL A 447 3.82 1.95 11.63
C VAL A 447 3.68 1.54 13.10
N TYR A 448 3.40 0.27 13.41
CA TYR A 448 3.17 -0.18 14.78
C TYR A 448 4.41 -0.69 15.55
N ILE A 449 5.49 -1.06 14.88
CA ILE A 449 6.65 -1.73 15.51
C ILE A 449 7.44 -0.87 16.51
N TYR A 450 7.25 0.45 16.53
CA TYR A 450 8.06 1.37 17.31
C TYR A 450 8.11 1.04 18.81
N GLY A 451 7.00 0.58 19.43
CA GLY A 451 7.00 0.22 20.84
C GLY A 451 7.93 -0.96 21.14
N LEU A 452 7.95 -1.96 20.25
CA LEU A 452 8.85 -3.10 20.37
C LEU A 452 10.31 -2.68 20.14
N LEU A 453 10.58 -1.82 19.15
CA LEU A 453 11.93 -1.30 18.91
C LEU A 453 12.46 -0.55 20.13
N CYS A 454 11.64 0.30 20.74
CA CYS A 454 12.01 1.01 21.96
C CYS A 454 12.40 0.05 23.10
N LEU A 455 11.62 -1.02 23.28
CA LEU A 455 11.95 -2.05 24.26
C LEU A 455 13.28 -2.75 23.92
N LEU A 456 13.46 -3.19 22.68
CA LEU A 456 14.67 -3.90 22.24
C LEU A 456 15.95 -3.06 22.36
N PHE A 457 15.87 -1.75 22.12
CA PHE A 457 17.05 -0.88 22.14
C PHE A 457 17.48 -0.42 23.53
N HIS A 458 16.55 -0.38 24.48
CA HIS A 458 16.81 0.20 25.80
C HIS A 458 16.75 -0.84 26.93
N ALA A 459 16.14 -2.01 26.71
CA ALA A 459 16.22 -3.12 27.65
C ALA A 459 17.58 -3.84 27.62
N THR A 460 18.40 -3.61 26.59
CA THR A 460 19.78 -4.12 26.45
C THR A 460 20.80 -3.09 26.89
#